data_AF-A0A9P7SE38-F1
#
_entry.id   AF-A0A9P7SE38-F1
#
_cell.length_a   1.000
_cell.length_b   1.000
_cell.length_c   1.000
_cell.angle_alpha   90.00
_cell.angle_beta   90.00
_cell.angle_gamma   90.00
#
_symmetry.space_group_name_H-M   'P 1'
#
loop_
_entity.id
_entity.type
_entity.pdbx_description
1 polymer ?
#
loop_
_entity_poly.entity_id
_entity_poly.type
_entity_poly.pdbx_seq_one_letter_code
_entity_poly.pdbx_strand_id
1 'polypeptide(L)'
;MANGLKTYEREMVRYRTLLDAYKVKQHKYEKEVTGIDTITQVVQSTIATHLQESCCDPDDPLQQWIANLRRCVGIDDRVEKENARKRYKAAHQPMRIPNPWDTWLTEYDQASSHANPESVGLPDLSLFDMVSLDFGDAVAQVAKNWVPGFIDSGSFESNMDRREMLKRFRDHMTRYHPLNPRKYSRISPMVVHPPRVEIA
;
A
#
# COMPACT_ATOMS: atom_id res chain seq x y z
N MET A 1 2.72 -48.19 -48.03
CA MET A 1 1.78 -47.10 -47.69
C MET A 1 0.81 -47.45 -46.55
N ALA A 2 0.35 -48.70 -46.40
CA ALA A 2 -0.63 -49.10 -45.36
C ALA A 2 -0.20 -48.89 -43.89
N ASN A 3 1.12 -48.90 -43.60
CA ASN A 3 1.61 -48.74 -42.22
C ASN A 3 1.52 -47.28 -41.73
N GLY A 4 1.72 -46.30 -42.63
CA GLY A 4 1.64 -44.87 -42.28
C GLY A 4 0.23 -44.41 -41.96
N LEU A 5 -0.77 -44.94 -42.67
CA LEU A 5 -2.19 -44.62 -42.41
C LEU A 5 -2.63 -45.10 -41.01
N LYS A 6 -2.26 -46.33 -40.63
CA LYS A 6 -2.58 -46.88 -39.30
C LYS A 6 -1.90 -46.11 -38.17
N THR A 7 -0.66 -45.66 -38.38
CA THR A 7 0.04 -44.82 -37.39
C THR A 7 -0.65 -43.46 -37.25
N TYR A 8 -1.01 -42.83 -38.37
CA TYR A 8 -1.74 -41.55 -38.37
C TYR A 8 -3.10 -41.65 -37.65
N GLU A 9 -3.89 -42.69 -37.91
CA GLU A 9 -5.16 -42.93 -37.22
C GLU A 9 -4.97 -43.07 -35.71
N ARG A 10 -3.94 -43.81 -35.28
CA ARG A 10 -3.61 -43.99 -33.86
C ARG A 10 -3.20 -42.67 -33.20
N GLU A 11 -2.41 -41.86 -33.89
CA GLU A 11 -2.01 -40.55 -33.39
C GLU A 11 -3.21 -39.60 -33.32
N MET A 12 -4.10 -39.60 -34.31
CA MET A 12 -5.32 -38.80 -34.27
C MET A 12 -6.22 -39.14 -33.08
N VAL A 13 -6.38 -40.44 -32.78
CA VAL A 13 -7.11 -40.87 -31.58
C VAL A 13 -6.40 -40.38 -30.32
N ARG A 14 -5.07 -40.53 -30.23
CA ARG A 14 -4.28 -40.04 -29.09
C ARG A 14 -4.42 -38.54 -28.88
N TYR A 15 -4.32 -37.74 -29.94
CA TYR A 15 -4.50 -36.29 -29.87
C TYR A 15 -5.90 -35.92 -29.41
N ARG A 16 -6.93 -36.60 -29.91
CA ARG A 16 -8.31 -36.37 -29.46
C ARG A 16 -8.48 -36.65 -27.97
N THR A 17 -7.97 -37.78 -27.48
CA THR A 17 -8.00 -38.11 -26.05
C THR A 17 -7.26 -37.08 -25.20
N LEU A 18 -6.10 -36.59 -25.66
CA LEU A 18 -5.34 -35.55 -24.95
C LEU A 18 -6.08 -34.21 -24.93
N LEU A 19 -6.71 -33.82 -26.04
CA LEU A 19 -7.53 -32.61 -26.12
C LEU A 19 -8.74 -32.68 -25.19
N ASP A 20 -9.41 -33.83 -25.12
CA ASP A 20 -10.55 -34.01 -24.23
C ASP A 20 -10.12 -33.98 -22.76
N ALA A 21 -8.99 -34.60 -22.42
CA ALA A 21 -8.41 -34.51 -21.08
C ALA A 21 -8.01 -33.06 -20.72
N TYR A 22 -7.46 -32.31 -21.67
CA TYR A 22 -7.14 -30.90 -21.48
C TYR A 22 -8.38 -30.06 -21.24
N LYS A 23 -9.44 -30.22 -22.03
CA LYS A 23 -10.72 -29.52 -21.83
C LYS A 23 -11.31 -29.77 -20.45
N VAL A 24 -11.26 -31.02 -19.97
CA VAL A 24 -11.72 -31.36 -18.61
C VAL A 24 -10.88 -30.66 -17.55
N LYS A 25 -9.55 -30.59 -17.71
CA LYS A 25 -8.67 -29.88 -16.78
C LYS A 25 -8.93 -28.37 -16.79
N GLN A 26 -9.09 -27.79 -17.97
CA GLN A 26 -9.40 -26.37 -18.12
C GLN A 26 -10.73 -26.01 -17.44
N HIS A 27 -11.78 -26.82 -17.66
CA HIS A 27 -13.08 -26.61 -17.00
C HIS A 27 -12.99 -26.71 -15.47
N LYS A 28 -12.15 -27.61 -14.94
CA LYS A 28 -11.91 -27.69 -13.49
C LYS A 28 -11.19 -26.44 -12.97
N TYR A 29 -10.18 -25.98 -13.69
CA TYR A 29 -9.45 -24.77 -13.35
C TYR A 29 -10.35 -23.52 -13.37
N GLU A 30 -11.18 -23.35 -14.40
CA GLU A 30 -12.15 -22.24 -14.48
C GLU A 30 -13.11 -22.23 -13.29
N LYS A 31 -13.55 -23.41 -12.84
CA LYS A 31 -14.37 -23.55 -11.63
C LYS A 31 -13.62 -23.18 -10.36
N GLU A 32 -12.36 -23.57 -10.25
CA GLU A 32 -11.50 -23.20 -9.11
C GLU A 32 -11.30 -21.69 -9.03
N VAL A 33 -11.01 -21.03 -10.16
CA VAL A 33 -10.87 -19.57 -10.25
C VAL A 33 -12.17 -18.87 -9.84
N THR A 34 -13.30 -19.28 -10.42
CA THR A 34 -14.62 -18.72 -10.05
C THR A 34 -14.93 -18.92 -8.56
N GLY A 35 -14.52 -20.07 -8.01
CA GLY A 35 -14.66 -20.38 -6.59
C GLY A 35 -13.83 -19.44 -5.71
N ILE A 36 -12.59 -19.16 -6.10
CA ILE A 36 -11.71 -18.21 -5.39
C ILE A 36 -12.29 -16.79 -5.42
N ASP A 37 -12.79 -16.34 -6.58
CA ASP A 37 -13.44 -15.04 -6.71
C ASP A 37 -14.66 -14.91 -5.80
N THR A 38 -15.47 -15.97 -5.73
CA THR A 38 -16.64 -16.02 -4.85
C THR A 38 -16.23 -15.92 -3.38
N ILE A 39 -15.20 -16.66 -2.94
CA ILE A 39 -14.71 -16.59 -1.55
C ILE A 39 -14.15 -15.20 -1.25
N THR A 40 -13.39 -14.62 -2.18
CA THR A 40 -12.83 -13.27 -2.06
C THR A 40 -13.92 -12.23 -1.84
N GLN A 41 -15.00 -12.28 -2.64
CA GLN A 41 -16.15 -11.39 -2.49
C GLN A 41 -16.87 -11.59 -1.15
N VAL A 42 -17.03 -12.84 -0.70
CA VAL A 42 -17.64 -13.13 0.61
C VAL A 42 -16.79 -12.55 1.73
N VAL A 43 -15.47 -12.74 1.68
CA VAL A 43 -14.55 -12.17 2.69
C VAL A 43 -14.68 -10.64 2.70
N GLN A 44 -14.54 -9.99 1.54
CA GLN A 44 -14.62 -8.53 1.41
C GLN A 44 -16.00 -7.94 1.75
N SER A 45 -17.09 -8.72 1.73
CA SER A 45 -18.42 -8.22 2.10
C SER A 45 -18.79 -8.48 3.56
N THR A 46 -18.09 -9.38 4.25
CA THR A 46 -18.46 -9.83 5.60
C THR A 46 -17.55 -9.32 6.71
N ILE A 47 -16.28 -9.04 6.40
CA ILE A 47 -15.33 -8.54 7.41
C ILE A 47 -15.34 -7.01 7.47
N ALA A 48 -15.11 -6.46 8.67
CA ALA A 48 -15.02 -5.02 8.88
C ALA A 48 -13.87 -4.40 8.05
N THR A 49 -14.04 -3.16 7.59
CA THR A 49 -13.10 -2.45 6.69
C THR A 49 -11.66 -2.47 7.20
N HIS A 50 -11.43 -2.23 8.49
CA HIS A 50 -10.09 -2.23 9.08
C HIS A 50 -9.39 -3.61 9.02
N LEU A 51 -10.15 -4.71 9.06
CA LEU A 51 -9.60 -6.07 8.89
C LEU A 51 -9.29 -6.36 7.43
N GLN A 52 -10.02 -5.76 6.48
CA GLN A 52 -9.68 -5.86 5.07
C GLN A 52 -8.31 -5.24 4.80
N GLU A 53 -8.10 -4.01 5.28
CA GLU A 53 -6.86 -3.26 5.07
C GLU A 53 -5.65 -3.89 5.75
N SER A 54 -5.84 -4.52 6.91
CA SER A 54 -4.74 -5.07 7.71
C SER A 54 -4.48 -6.57 7.50
N CYS A 55 -5.47 -7.35 7.07
CA CYS A 55 -5.38 -8.82 7.00
C CYS A 55 -5.49 -9.38 5.58
N CYS A 56 -5.98 -8.62 4.61
CA CYS A 56 -6.31 -9.08 3.26
C CYS A 56 -5.56 -8.30 2.18
N ASP A 57 -4.23 -8.40 2.17
CA ASP A 57 -3.39 -7.80 1.12
C ASP A 57 -3.68 -8.45 -0.25
N PRO A 58 -4.02 -7.69 -1.30
CA PRO A 58 -4.27 -8.23 -2.65
C PRO A 58 -3.14 -9.10 -3.22
N ASP A 59 -1.90 -8.87 -2.79
CA ASP A 59 -0.73 -9.62 -3.26
C ASP A 59 -0.53 -10.95 -2.50
N ASP A 60 -1.20 -11.12 -1.35
CA ASP A 60 -1.13 -12.33 -0.53
C ASP A 60 -2.10 -13.42 -1.00
N PRO A 61 -1.73 -14.71 -0.86
CA PRO A 61 -2.63 -15.82 -1.17
C PRO A 61 -3.78 -15.90 -0.15
N LEU A 62 -4.94 -16.39 -0.59
CA LEU A 62 -6.15 -16.50 0.23
C LEU A 62 -5.94 -17.30 1.54
N GLN A 63 -5.05 -18.29 1.56
CA GLN A 63 -4.72 -19.01 2.80
C GLN A 63 -4.06 -18.10 3.84
N GLN A 64 -3.23 -17.15 3.39
CA GLN A 64 -2.60 -16.16 4.25
C GLN A 64 -3.64 -15.19 4.83
N TRP A 65 -4.62 -14.79 4.02
CA TRP A 65 -5.74 -13.96 4.52
C TRP A 65 -6.50 -14.67 5.62
N ILE A 66 -6.85 -15.95 5.44
CA ILE A 66 -7.54 -16.74 6.46
C ILE A 66 -6.70 -16.85 7.75
N ALA A 67 -5.39 -17.04 7.64
CA ALA A 67 -4.49 -17.09 8.78
C ALA A 67 -4.42 -15.75 9.53
N ASN A 68 -4.30 -14.65 8.79
CA ASN A 68 -4.29 -13.28 9.34
C ASN A 68 -5.62 -12.96 10.03
N LEU A 69 -6.74 -13.22 9.35
CA LEU A 69 -8.07 -13.02 9.90
C LEU A 69 -8.27 -13.83 11.18
N ARG A 70 -7.89 -15.12 11.21
CA ARG A 70 -7.96 -15.95 12.42
C ARG A 70 -7.12 -15.42 13.57
N ARG A 71 -5.97 -14.82 13.29
CA ARG A 71 -5.12 -14.18 14.30
C ARG A 71 -5.79 -12.94 14.89
N CYS A 72 -6.60 -12.25 14.09
CA CYS A 72 -7.31 -11.04 14.48
C CYS A 72 -8.68 -11.31 15.13
N VAL A 73 -9.27 -12.50 14.94
CA VAL A 73 -10.48 -12.92 15.65
C VAL A 73 -10.21 -12.93 17.16
N GLY A 74 -10.94 -12.09 17.90
CA GLY A 74 -10.86 -12.03 19.37
C GLY A 74 -9.79 -11.08 19.92
N ILE A 75 -9.13 -10.29 19.07
CA ILE A 75 -8.33 -9.15 19.54
C ILE A 75 -9.30 -8.09 20.08
N ASP A 76 -9.18 -7.79 21.38
CA ASP A 76 -9.88 -6.69 22.07
C ASP A 76 -9.64 -5.39 21.29
N ASP A 77 -10.71 -4.63 20.98
CA ASP A 77 -10.66 -3.33 20.31
C ASP A 77 -9.60 -2.40 20.93
N ARG A 78 -9.37 -2.51 22.25
CA ARG A 78 -8.33 -1.77 22.95
C ARG A 78 -6.91 -2.20 22.56
N VAL A 79 -6.68 -3.51 22.39
CA VAL A 79 -5.39 -4.05 21.94
C VAL A 79 -5.15 -3.68 20.48
N GLU A 80 -6.18 -3.68 19.63
CA GLU A 80 -6.02 -3.24 18.25
C GLU A 80 -5.77 -1.73 18.15
N LYS A 81 -6.45 -0.91 18.97
CA LYS A 81 -6.14 0.52 19.11
C LYS A 81 -4.70 0.77 19.56
N GLU A 82 -4.20 -0.01 20.53
CA GLU A 82 -2.82 0.05 20.98
C GLU A 82 -1.83 -0.35 19.87
N ASN A 83 -2.14 -1.40 19.11
CA ASN A 83 -1.33 -1.84 17.98
C ASN A 83 -1.33 -0.80 16.86
N ALA A 84 -2.47 -0.21 16.54
CA ALA A 84 -2.58 0.84 15.55
C ALA A 84 -1.83 2.10 16.00
N ARG A 85 -1.92 2.49 17.28
CA ARG A 85 -1.09 3.56 17.85
C ARG A 85 0.41 3.24 17.77
N LYS A 86 0.81 1.99 18.00
CA LYS A 86 2.20 1.55 17.83
C LYS A 86 2.66 1.61 16.37
N ARG A 87 1.83 1.17 15.42
CA ARG A 87 2.11 1.27 13.98
C ARG A 87 2.24 2.73 13.53
N TYR A 88 1.33 3.60 13.99
CA TYR A 88 1.38 5.04 13.79
C TYR A 88 2.72 5.61 14.29
N LYS A 89 3.06 5.38 15.56
CA LYS A 89 4.33 5.84 16.14
C LYS A 89 5.56 5.25 15.44
N ALA A 90 5.49 3.97 15.03
CA ALA A 90 6.58 3.32 14.32
C ALA A 90 6.83 3.94 12.95
N ALA A 91 5.78 4.41 12.27
CA ALA A 91 5.91 5.13 11.00
C ALA A 91 6.29 6.61 11.19
N HIS A 92 6.02 7.19 12.34
CA HIS A 92 6.44 8.55 12.73
C HIS A 92 7.88 8.54 13.28
N GLN A 93 8.82 7.91 12.56
CA GLN A 93 10.23 7.97 12.96
C GLN A 93 10.75 9.40 12.85
N PRO A 94 11.37 9.96 13.90
CA PRO A 94 11.93 11.30 13.86
C PRO A 94 12.95 11.45 12.72
N MET A 95 12.81 12.51 11.94
CA MET A 95 13.77 12.85 10.91
C MET A 95 15.08 13.29 11.58
N ARG A 96 16.11 12.44 11.49
CA ARG A 96 17.41 12.71 12.12
C ARG A 96 18.36 13.52 11.25
N ILE A 97 18.20 13.43 9.93
CA ILE A 97 19.06 14.09 8.94
C ILE A 97 18.20 14.79 7.87
N PRO A 98 18.60 15.99 7.39
CA PRO A 98 17.80 16.77 6.45
C PRO A 98 17.71 16.23 5.02
N ASN A 99 18.42 15.15 4.67
CA ASN A 99 18.45 14.63 3.30
C ASN A 99 18.49 13.09 3.37
N PRO A 100 17.57 12.37 2.69
CA PRO A 100 16.50 12.85 1.80
C PRO A 100 15.20 13.20 2.52
N TRP A 101 14.91 14.50 2.67
CA TRP A 101 13.70 14.96 3.38
C TRP A 101 12.41 14.70 2.61
N ASP A 102 12.46 14.70 1.27
CA ASP A 102 11.31 14.45 0.40
C ASP A 102 10.89 13.00 0.42
N THR A 103 11.83 12.05 0.42
CA THR A 103 11.52 10.63 0.58
C THR A 103 10.87 10.38 1.94
N TRP A 104 11.45 10.93 3.00
CA TRP A 104 10.86 10.85 4.33
C TRP A 104 9.47 11.49 4.39
N LEU A 105 9.28 12.65 3.75
CA LEU A 105 7.98 13.34 3.74
C LEU A 105 6.91 12.55 2.98
N THR A 106 7.29 11.85 1.91
CA THR A 106 6.40 10.93 1.18
C THR A 106 6.04 9.71 2.01
N GLU A 107 7.02 9.08 2.68
CA GLU A 107 6.78 7.95 3.57
C GLU A 107 5.87 8.34 4.75
N TYR A 108 6.11 9.53 5.32
CA TYR A 108 5.27 10.12 6.36
C TYR A 108 3.83 10.33 5.87
N ASP A 109 3.64 10.99 4.72
CA ASP A 109 2.30 11.26 4.16
C ASP A 109 1.51 9.98 3.87
N GLN A 110 2.19 8.96 3.34
CA GLN A 110 1.60 7.64 3.13
C GLN A 110 1.18 7.01 4.45
N ALA A 111 2.08 6.98 5.45
CA ALA A 111 1.79 6.39 6.75
C ALA A 111 0.67 7.12 7.53
N SER A 112 0.66 8.45 7.51
CA SER A 112 -0.40 9.24 8.14
C SER A 112 -1.75 9.04 7.45
N SER A 113 -1.77 8.81 6.13
CA SER A 113 -3.00 8.50 5.39
C SER A 113 -3.59 7.15 5.77
N HIS A 114 -2.76 6.14 6.07
CA HIS A 114 -3.22 4.83 6.56
C HIS A 114 -3.72 4.85 8.00
N ALA A 115 -3.34 5.87 8.79
CA ALA A 115 -3.73 6.01 10.20
C ALA A 115 -5.00 6.86 10.42
N ASN A 116 -5.70 7.24 9.34
CA ASN A 116 -6.90 8.07 9.40
C ASN A 116 -8.01 7.37 10.25
N PRO A 117 -8.88 8.11 10.96
CA PRO A 117 -9.86 7.56 11.90
C PRO A 117 -10.83 6.52 11.32
N GLU A 118 -11.09 6.58 10.00
CA GLU A 118 -11.93 5.60 9.29
C GLU A 118 -11.32 4.20 9.26
N SER A 119 -9.99 4.05 9.30
CA SER A 119 -9.32 2.74 9.30
C SER A 119 -9.08 2.19 10.71
N VAL A 120 -8.98 3.05 11.73
CA VAL A 120 -8.39 2.66 13.03
C VAL A 120 -9.24 3.04 14.26
N GLY A 121 -10.27 3.88 14.12
CA GLY A 121 -11.17 4.19 15.25
C GLY A 121 -10.48 4.87 16.44
N LEU A 122 -9.39 5.62 16.19
CA LEU A 122 -8.70 6.47 17.16
C LEU A 122 -9.17 7.92 16.97
N PRO A 123 -10.04 8.45 17.86
CA PRO A 123 -10.55 9.82 17.77
C PRO A 123 -9.44 10.87 17.92
N ASP A 124 -8.38 10.57 18.66
CA ASP A 124 -7.28 11.52 18.93
C ASP A 124 -6.50 11.90 17.65
N LEU A 125 -6.44 11.01 16.65
CA LEU A 125 -5.75 11.26 15.38
C LEU A 125 -6.64 11.96 14.33
N SER A 126 -7.94 12.14 14.63
CA SER A 126 -8.84 12.96 13.81
C SER A 126 -8.64 14.46 14.06
N LEU A 127 -8.03 14.81 15.21
CA LEU A 127 -7.75 16.17 15.61
C LEU A 127 -6.44 16.62 14.98
N PHE A 128 -6.54 17.59 14.08
CA PHE A 128 -5.39 18.21 13.43
C PHE A 128 -4.32 18.67 14.45
N ASP A 129 -4.76 19.19 15.60
CA ASP A 129 -3.87 19.66 16.67
C ASP A 129 -2.88 18.58 17.13
N MET A 130 -3.35 17.34 17.34
CA MET A 130 -2.49 16.22 17.75
C MET A 130 -1.52 15.82 16.64
N VAL A 131 -2.01 15.75 15.39
CA VAL A 131 -1.18 15.42 14.22
C VAL A 131 -0.09 16.48 13.99
N SER A 132 -0.41 17.74 14.22
CA SER A 132 0.51 18.86 14.04
C SER A 132 1.64 18.86 15.09
N LEU A 133 1.33 18.45 16.33
CA LEU A 133 2.32 18.28 17.41
C LEU A 133 3.24 17.09 17.13
N ASP A 134 2.67 15.92 16.81
CA ASP A 134 3.44 14.72 16.47
C ASP A 134 4.35 14.96 15.24
N PHE A 135 3.86 15.70 14.24
CA PHE A 135 4.67 16.12 13.11
C PHE A 135 5.81 17.06 13.53
N GLY A 136 5.49 18.08 14.35
CA GLY A 136 6.46 19.03 14.88
C GLY A 136 7.61 18.33 15.59
N ASP A 137 7.29 17.37 16.47
CA ASP A 137 8.28 16.54 17.17
C ASP A 137 9.13 15.71 16.20
N ALA A 138 8.50 15.12 15.18
CA ALA A 138 9.18 14.31 14.19
C ALA A 138 10.21 15.11 13.36
N VAL A 139 9.96 16.40 13.09
CA VAL A 139 10.85 17.25 12.28
C VAL A 139 11.72 18.20 13.12
N ALA A 140 11.51 18.29 14.43
CA ALA A 140 12.16 19.26 15.32
C ALA A 140 13.69 19.27 15.21
N GLN A 141 14.30 18.09 15.02
CA GLN A 141 15.76 17.98 14.89
C GLN A 141 16.30 18.64 13.62
N VAL A 142 15.55 18.57 12.53
CA VAL A 142 15.95 19.06 11.20
C VAL A 142 15.48 20.48 10.95
N ALA A 143 14.26 20.81 11.37
CA ALA A 143 13.61 22.09 11.12
C ALA A 143 13.47 22.94 12.39
N LYS A 144 14.55 23.04 13.17
CA LYS A 144 14.60 23.71 14.50
C LYS A 144 14.04 25.12 14.51
N ASN A 145 14.20 25.87 13.42
CA ASN A 145 13.75 27.27 13.31
C ASN A 145 12.33 27.40 12.77
N TRP A 146 11.80 26.34 12.14
CA TRP A 146 10.47 26.34 11.55
C TRP A 146 9.42 25.85 12.53
N VAL A 147 9.73 24.78 13.29
CA VAL A 147 8.77 24.14 14.20
C VAL A 147 8.18 25.11 15.21
N PRO A 148 8.95 25.93 15.95
CA PRO A 148 8.35 26.86 16.91
C PRO A 148 7.38 27.85 16.25
N GLY A 149 7.78 28.45 15.12
CA GLY A 149 6.90 29.39 14.39
C GLY A 149 5.65 28.71 13.83
N PHE A 150 5.77 27.47 13.37
CA PHE A 150 4.63 26.68 12.92
C PHE A 150 3.69 26.33 14.08
N ILE A 151 4.19 25.81 15.20
CA ILE A 151 3.37 25.40 16.35
C ILE A 151 2.72 26.60 17.05
N ASP A 152 3.43 27.71 17.19
CA ASP A 152 2.96 28.87 17.96
C ASP A 152 1.93 29.73 17.19
N SER A 153 1.94 29.67 15.86
CA SER A 153 1.11 30.56 15.04
C SER A 153 0.59 29.94 13.75
N GLY A 154 1.42 29.19 13.03
CA GLY A 154 1.00 28.60 11.74
C GLY A 154 -0.09 27.54 11.87
N SER A 155 -0.05 26.73 12.93
CA SER A 155 -0.99 25.64 13.21
C SER A 155 -2.42 26.13 13.44
N PHE A 156 -2.59 27.35 13.95
CA PHE A 156 -3.90 27.95 14.29
C PHE A 156 -4.55 28.71 13.12
N GLU A 157 -3.92 28.73 11.93
CA GLU A 157 -4.50 29.37 10.76
C GLU A 157 -5.79 28.66 10.31
N SER A 158 -6.81 29.41 9.91
CA SER A 158 -8.16 28.88 9.65
C SER A 158 -8.25 27.92 8.46
N ASN A 159 -7.25 27.92 7.56
CA ASN A 159 -7.13 26.99 6.43
C ASN A 159 -6.09 25.89 6.69
N MET A 160 -5.66 25.73 7.94
CA MET A 160 -4.63 24.77 8.29
C MET A 160 -5.22 23.37 8.38
N ASP A 161 -4.77 22.51 7.47
CA ASP A 161 -5.01 21.08 7.50
C ASP A 161 -3.68 20.33 7.29
N ARG A 162 -3.73 19.00 7.37
CA ARG A 162 -2.55 18.15 7.18
C ARG A 162 -1.85 18.42 5.84
N ARG A 163 -2.62 18.67 4.77
CA ARG A 163 -2.08 18.90 3.42
C ARG A 163 -1.33 20.22 3.34
N GLU A 164 -1.89 21.28 3.91
CA GLU A 164 -1.28 22.60 3.95
C GLU A 164 -0.05 22.62 4.87
N MET A 165 -0.08 21.93 6.01
CA MET A 165 1.09 21.71 6.87
C MET A 165 2.25 21.07 6.09
N LEU A 166 2.02 19.93 5.44
CA LEU A 166 3.05 19.22 4.68
C LEU A 166 3.59 20.06 3.52
N LYS A 167 2.73 20.86 2.87
CA LYS A 167 3.13 21.80 1.82
C LYS A 167 4.06 22.90 2.36
N ARG A 168 3.72 23.53 3.50
CA ARG A 168 4.56 24.57 4.10
C ARG A 168 5.90 24.04 4.58
N PHE A 169 5.91 22.83 5.13
CA PHE A 169 7.14 22.14 5.48
C PHE A 169 7.99 21.87 4.23
N ARG A 170 7.39 21.37 3.14
CA ARG A 170 8.06 21.17 1.85
C ARG A 170 8.68 22.46 1.32
N ASP A 171 7.96 23.57 1.39
CA ASP A 171 8.47 24.89 0.97
C ASP A 171 9.66 25.34 1.84
N HIS A 172 9.59 25.12 3.16
CA HIS A 172 10.70 25.39 4.08
C HIS A 172 11.93 24.54 3.72
N MET A 173 11.76 23.23 3.60
CA MET A 173 12.84 22.30 3.30
C MET A 173 13.46 22.55 1.92
N THR A 174 12.65 22.95 0.93
CA THR A 174 13.17 23.31 -0.41
C THR A 174 14.07 24.55 -0.35
N ARG A 175 13.74 25.53 0.50
CA ARG A 175 14.52 26.77 0.65
C ARG A 175 15.82 26.56 1.42
N TYR A 176 15.79 25.79 2.51
CA TYR A 176 16.91 25.67 3.44
C TYR A 176 17.71 24.37 3.32
N HIS A 177 17.12 23.34 2.70
CA HIS A 177 17.73 22.02 2.46
C HIS A 177 17.47 21.55 1.02
N PRO A 178 17.94 22.30 -0.01
CA PRO A 178 17.67 21.96 -1.40
C PRO A 178 18.21 20.57 -1.73
N LEU A 179 17.39 19.77 -2.43
CA LEU A 179 17.78 18.44 -2.88
C LEU A 179 18.92 18.55 -3.89
N ASN A 180 19.92 17.68 -3.75
CA ASN A 180 21.04 17.66 -4.69
C ASN A 180 20.66 16.82 -5.92
N PRO A 181 20.50 17.42 -7.11
CA PRO A 181 20.06 16.70 -8.31
C PRO A 181 21.02 15.58 -8.73
N ARG A 182 22.29 15.63 -8.32
CA ARG A 182 23.28 14.57 -8.63
C ARG A 182 23.06 13.28 -7.85
N LYS A 183 22.46 13.34 -6.65
CA LYS A 183 22.20 12.15 -5.82
C LYS A 183 20.84 11.50 -6.13
N TYR A 184 19.86 12.29 -6.56
CA TYR A 184 18.50 11.82 -6.91
C TYR A 184 18.41 11.02 -8.22
N SER A 185 19.35 11.23 -9.14
CA SER A 185 19.41 10.48 -10.42
C SER A 185 19.64 8.97 -10.27
N ARG A 186 20.01 8.47 -9.08
CA ARG A 186 20.28 7.04 -8.85
C ARG A 186 19.11 6.24 -8.26
N ILE A 187 18.00 6.87 -7.86
CA ILE A 187 16.90 6.19 -7.14
C ILE A 187 15.55 6.30 -7.87
N SER A 188 15.44 7.03 -8.98
CA SER A 188 14.24 6.93 -9.82
C SER A 188 14.29 5.66 -10.68
N PRO A 189 13.26 4.81 -10.67
CA PRO A 189 13.15 3.72 -11.64
C PRO A 189 13.10 4.34 -13.04
N MET A 190 13.94 3.82 -13.94
CA MET A 190 13.89 4.16 -15.36
C MET A 190 12.45 3.98 -15.84
N VAL A 191 11.78 5.09 -16.16
CA VAL A 191 10.58 5.06 -16.97
C VAL A 191 11.00 4.55 -18.34
N VAL A 192 10.87 3.25 -18.55
CA VAL A 192 10.98 2.65 -19.88
C VAL A 192 9.80 3.17 -20.68
N HIS A 193 10.04 4.17 -21.53
CA HIS A 193 9.04 4.56 -22.51
C HIS A 193 8.80 3.37 -23.46
N PRO A 194 7.54 2.95 -23.66
CA PRO A 194 7.24 1.92 -24.65
C PRO A 194 7.58 2.45 -26.05
N PRO A 195 8.13 1.60 -26.94
CA PRO A 195 8.45 2.01 -28.29
C PRO A 195 7.16 2.41 -29.03
N ARG A 196 7.21 3.55 -29.72
CA ARG A 196 6.17 3.99 -30.65
C ARG A 196 6.00 2.92 -31.72
N VAL A 197 4.83 2.30 -31.76
CA VAL A 197 4.38 1.53 -32.91
C VAL A 197 4.04 2.54 -33.99
N GLU A 198 4.94 2.71 -34.96
CA GLU A 198 4.57 3.35 -36.22
C GLU A 198 3.72 2.36 -37.01
N ILE A 199 2.46 2.75 -37.21
CA ILE A 199 1.51 2.03 -38.05
C ILE A 199 1.80 2.49 -39.48
N ALA A 200 2.30 1.58 -40.31
CA ALA A 200 2.28 1.66 -41.77
C ALA A 200 2.00 0.26 -42.32
#